data_AF-R0G6N2-F1
#
_entry.id   AF-R0G6N2-F1
#
_cell.length_a   1.000
_cell.length_b   1.000
_cell.length_c   1.000
_cell.angle_alpha   90.00
_cell.angle_beta   90.00
_cell.angle_gamma   90.00
#
_symmetry.space_group_name_H-M   'P 1'
#
loop_
_entity.id
_entity.type
_entity.pdbx_description
1 polymer ?
#
loop_
_entity_poly.entity_id
_entity_poly.type
_entity_poly.pdbx_seq_one_letter_code
_entity_poly.pdbx_strand_id
1 'polypeptide(L)'
;DIYDAGDYLVLITTDRLSAFDINLASIPFKGQVLNETSLWWFNNTQHITPNAIVSSPDRNVVIAKKCSIFPIEFVIRGYVTGSTDTSLWTVYNKGVRNYYGNELSDGLVKNQKLPANILTPTTKAADH
;
A
#
# COMPACT_ATOMS: atom_id res chain seq x y z
N ASP A 1 12.93 -8.47 2.95
CA ASP A 1 13.83 -8.46 4.11
C ASP A 1 14.31 -7.05 4.36
N ILE A 2 14.52 -6.67 5.62
CA ILE A 2 14.88 -5.32 6.03
C ILE A 2 16.10 -5.43 6.94
N TYR A 3 17.15 -4.68 6.62
CA TYR A 3 18.37 -4.61 7.43
C TYR A 3 18.61 -3.16 7.88
N ASP A 4 18.91 -2.99 9.16
CA ASP A 4 19.23 -1.69 9.76
C ASP A 4 20.72 -1.37 9.55
N ALA A 5 21.01 -0.22 8.95
CA ALA A 5 22.36 0.27 8.69
C ALA A 5 22.59 1.63 9.36
N GLY A 6 21.96 1.87 10.51
CA GLY A 6 22.07 3.13 11.26
C GLY A 6 21.11 4.17 10.73
N ASP A 7 21.62 5.14 9.96
CA ASP A 7 20.82 6.20 9.35
C ASP A 7 20.01 5.73 8.12
N TYR A 8 20.29 4.51 7.65
CA TYR A 8 19.69 3.94 6.46
C TYR A 8 19.04 2.58 6.76
N LEU A 9 18.07 2.22 5.93
CA LEU A 9 17.48 0.89 5.85
C LEU A 9 17.81 0.28 4.48
N VAL A 10 18.27 -0.96 4.49
CA VAL A 10 18.45 -1.78 3.28
C VAL A 10 17.22 -2.66 3.12
N LEU A 11 16.41 -2.37 2.10
CA LEU A 11 15.16 -3.03 1.79
C LEU A 11 15.40 -4.02 0.65
N ILE A 12 15.22 -5.31 0.90
CA ILE A 12 15.35 -6.38 -0.09
C ILE A 12 13.97 -6.91 -0.44
N THR A 13 13.54 -6.69 -1.67
CA THR A 13 12.28 -7.21 -2.19
C THR A 13 12.49 -8.62 -2.71
N THR A 14 11.93 -9.61 -2.02
CA THR A 14 12.13 -11.03 -2.33
C THR A 14 11.08 -11.58 -3.29
N ASP A 15 11.41 -12.72 -3.89
CA ASP A 15 10.51 -13.46 -4.79
C ASP A 15 9.38 -14.21 -4.07
N ARG A 16 9.38 -14.21 -2.72
CA ARG A 16 8.32 -14.87 -1.92
C ARG A 16 6.96 -14.25 -2.19
N LEU A 17 5.96 -15.09 -2.43
CA LEU A 17 4.56 -14.74 -2.57
C LEU A 17 3.78 -15.32 -1.40
N SER A 18 3.00 -14.46 -0.74
CA SER A 18 2.03 -14.87 0.27
C SER A 18 0.59 -14.64 -0.21
N ALA A 19 -0.32 -15.49 0.23
CA ALA A 19 -1.76 -15.24 0.20
C ALA A 19 -2.40 -15.95 1.39
N PHE A 20 -3.51 -15.40 1.89
CA PHE A 20 -4.18 -15.90 3.10
C PHE A 20 -3.20 -16.04 4.28
N ASP A 21 -2.31 -15.06 4.44
CA ASP A 21 -1.27 -15.00 5.49
C ASP A 21 -0.28 -16.18 5.53
N ILE A 22 -0.18 -16.94 4.44
CA ILE A 22 0.76 -18.06 4.29
C ILE A 22 1.72 -17.77 3.14
N ASN A 23 3.01 -18.07 3.33
CA ASN A 23 3.98 -18.07 2.24
C ASN A 23 3.75 -19.31 1.35
N LEU A 24 3.35 -19.08 0.10
CA LEU A 24 2.91 -20.15 -0.80
C LEU A 24 4.03 -20.67 -1.69
N ALA A 25 4.83 -19.76 -2.25
CA ALA A 25 5.84 -20.08 -3.24
C ALA A 25 6.82 -18.92 -3.40
N SER A 26 7.90 -19.17 -4.13
CA SER A 26 8.73 -18.11 -4.71
C SER A 26 8.46 -18.03 -6.21
N ILE A 27 8.19 -16.83 -6.71
CA ILE A 27 7.99 -16.57 -8.13
C ILE A 27 9.26 -15.90 -8.66
N PRO A 28 10.01 -16.55 -9.56
CA PRO A 28 11.23 -15.98 -10.12
C PRO A 28 11.02 -14.55 -10.62
N PHE A 29 11.92 -13.65 -10.24
CA PHE A 29 11.93 -12.23 -10.64
C PHE A 29 10.77 -11.37 -10.10
N LYS A 30 9.87 -11.91 -9.28
CA LYS A 30 8.80 -11.11 -8.65
C LYS A 30 9.37 -9.94 -7.86
N GLY A 31 10.42 -10.17 -7.08
CA GLY A 31 11.06 -9.16 -6.26
C GLY A 31 11.64 -8.02 -7.10
N GLN A 32 12.29 -8.37 -8.23
CA GLN A 32 12.81 -7.40 -9.19
C GLN A 32 11.66 -6.54 -9.74
N VAL A 33 10.62 -7.16 -10.29
CA VAL A 33 9.50 -6.45 -10.92
C VAL A 33 8.84 -5.47 -9.94
N LEU A 34 8.60 -5.91 -8.70
CA LEU A 34 7.98 -5.08 -7.67
C LEU A 34 8.89 -3.92 -7.22
N ASN A 35 10.19 -4.17 -7.10
CA ASN A 35 11.15 -3.15 -6.71
C ASN A 35 11.29 -2.08 -7.80
N GLU A 36 11.46 -2.49 -9.06
CA GLU A 36 11.56 -1.57 -10.22
C GLU A 36 10.26 -0.79 -10.44
N THR A 37 9.09 -1.42 -10.24
CA THR A 37 7.79 -0.73 -10.28
C THR A 37 7.69 0.33 -9.18
N SER A 38 8.17 0.01 -7.97
CA SER A 38 8.18 0.97 -6.85
C SER A 38 9.09 2.16 -7.17
N LEU A 39 10.31 1.90 -7.66
CA LEU A 39 11.26 2.94 -8.09
C LEU A 39 10.67 3.84 -9.17
N TRP A 40 9.97 3.26 -10.16
CA TRP A 40 9.28 4.02 -11.20
C TRP A 40 8.26 4.98 -10.59
N TRP A 41 7.41 4.53 -9.66
CA TRP A 41 6.43 5.40 -8.99
C TRP A 41 7.08 6.48 -8.13
N PHE A 42 8.11 6.14 -7.36
CA PHE A 42 8.85 7.12 -6.57
C PHE A 42 9.45 8.20 -7.46
N ASN A 43 10.00 7.85 -8.62
CA ASN A 43 10.52 8.80 -9.59
C ASN A 43 9.43 9.69 -10.19
N ASN A 44 8.31 9.10 -10.62
CA ASN A 44 7.19 9.86 -11.21
C ASN A 44 6.51 10.82 -10.24
N THR A 45 6.59 10.57 -8.93
CA THR A 45 5.93 11.37 -7.88
C THR A 45 6.86 12.30 -7.11
N GLN A 46 8.16 12.40 -7.48
CA GLN A 46 9.13 13.28 -6.79
C GLN A 46 8.71 14.75 -6.78
N HIS A 47 8.00 15.19 -7.81
CA HIS A 47 7.50 16.57 -7.91
C HIS A 47 6.34 16.88 -6.95
N ILE A 48 5.72 15.86 -6.34
CA ILE A 48 4.59 15.99 -5.41
C ILE A 48 5.09 16.01 -3.96
N THR A 49 5.95 15.06 -3.60
CA THR A 49 6.48 14.92 -2.23
C THR A 49 7.88 14.30 -2.24
N PRO A 50 8.78 14.70 -1.33
CA PRO A 50 10.02 13.98 -1.13
C PRO A 50 9.75 12.53 -0.70
N ASN A 51 10.63 11.62 -1.09
CA ASN A 51 10.60 10.22 -0.69
C ASN A 51 11.93 9.81 -0.01
N ALA A 52 11.93 8.64 0.63
CA ALA A 52 13.06 8.17 1.43
C ALA A 52 14.18 7.51 0.62
N ILE A 53 14.05 7.33 -0.70
CA ILE A 53 15.02 6.57 -1.50
C ILE A 53 16.36 7.32 -1.58
N VAL A 54 17.45 6.60 -1.34
CA VAL A 54 18.82 7.07 -1.48
C VAL A 54 19.46 6.48 -2.74
N SER A 55 19.38 5.15 -2.91
CA SER A 55 19.94 4.45 -4.07
C SER A 55 19.35 3.06 -4.24
N SER A 56 19.51 2.45 -5.43
CA SER A 56 19.15 1.06 -5.71
C SER A 56 20.36 0.34 -6.33
N PRO A 57 21.27 -0.23 -5.53
CA PRO A 57 22.51 -0.84 -6.03
C PRO A 57 22.27 -2.17 -6.78
N ASP A 58 21.15 -2.81 -6.52
CA ASP A 58 20.70 -4.04 -7.18
C ASP A 58 19.21 -3.91 -7.55
N ARG A 59 18.74 -4.69 -8.53
CA ARG A 59 17.36 -4.65 -9.01
C ARG A 59 16.33 -5.05 -7.96
N ASN A 60 16.73 -5.76 -6.91
CA ASN A 60 15.86 -6.16 -5.79
C ASN A 60 16.10 -5.32 -4.52
N VAL A 61 17.06 -4.38 -4.53
CA VAL A 61 17.54 -3.71 -3.31
C VAL A 61 17.34 -2.21 -3.38
N VAL A 62 16.70 -1.64 -2.37
CA VAL A 62 16.62 -0.19 -2.15
C VAL A 62 17.31 0.17 -0.84
N ILE A 63 18.19 1.16 -0.89
CA ILE A 63 18.71 1.85 0.30
C ILE A 63 17.85 3.09 0.50
N ALA A 64 17.20 3.19 1.66
CA ALA A 64 16.35 4.30 2.04
C ALA A 64 16.83 4.96 3.32
N LYS A 65 16.57 6.27 3.48
CA LYS A 65 16.77 6.97 4.75
C LYS A 65 15.83 6.38 5.80
N LYS A 66 16.34 6.18 7.01
CA LYS A 66 15.51 5.81 8.15
C LYS A 66 14.63 7.01 8.53
N CYS A 67 13.33 6.79 8.65
CA CYS A 67 12.35 7.83 8.95
C CYS A 67 11.54 7.49 10.20
N SER A 68 11.12 8.52 10.92
CA SER A 68 10.08 8.38 11.96
C SER A 68 8.74 8.10 11.27
N ILE A 69 8.19 6.90 11.51
CA ILE A 69 6.92 6.49 10.91
C ILE A 69 5.76 7.24 11.55
N PHE A 70 4.92 7.85 10.73
CA PHE A 70 3.61 8.29 11.15
C PHE A 70 2.66 7.06 11.11
N PRO A 71 2.06 6.61 12.22
CA PRO A 71 1.40 5.30 12.33
C PRO A 71 -0.01 5.29 11.71
N ILE A 72 -0.15 5.85 10.51
CA ILE A 72 -1.37 5.92 9.73
C ILE A 72 -1.11 5.36 8.34
N GLU A 73 -1.98 4.46 7.90
CA GLU A 73 -2.04 3.99 6.52
C GLU A 73 -2.99 4.89 5.74
N PHE A 74 -2.45 5.63 4.76
CA PHE A 74 -3.25 6.47 3.87
C PHE A 74 -3.74 5.64 2.68
N VAL A 75 -4.99 5.18 2.76
CA VAL A 75 -5.63 4.42 1.68
C VAL A 75 -6.48 5.35 0.83
N ILE A 76 -6.13 5.49 -0.44
CA ILE A 76 -6.95 6.17 -1.44
C ILE A 76 -7.78 5.15 -2.21
N ARG A 77 -9.10 5.39 -2.32
CA ARG A 77 -10.03 4.50 -3.03
C ARG A 77 -10.65 5.23 -4.21
N GLY A 78 -10.50 4.67 -5.40
CA GLY A 78 -11.21 5.12 -6.61
C GLY A 78 -12.40 4.23 -6.99
N TYR A 79 -12.56 3.07 -6.34
CA TYR A 79 -13.58 2.07 -6.67
C TYR A 79 -14.20 1.46 -5.41
N VAL A 80 -15.49 1.13 -5.48
CA VAL A 80 -16.26 0.45 -4.42
C VAL A 80 -15.98 -1.05 -4.46
N THR A 81 -14.90 -1.49 -3.82
CA THR A 81 -14.46 -2.90 -3.88
C THR A 81 -13.95 -3.43 -2.54
N GLY A 82 -13.48 -4.67 -2.57
CA GLY A 82 -12.94 -5.44 -1.44
C GLY A 82 -13.86 -6.56 -0.97
N SER A 83 -13.29 -7.44 -0.15
CA SER A 83 -13.95 -8.64 0.40
C SER A 83 -13.84 -8.77 1.91
N THR A 84 -13.00 -7.95 2.57
CA THR A 84 -12.84 -7.97 4.03
C THR A 84 -13.97 -7.18 4.70
N ASP A 85 -14.19 -7.43 6.00
CA ASP A 85 -15.23 -6.74 6.78
C ASP A 85 -15.04 -5.22 6.87
N THR A 86 -13.80 -4.76 6.74
CA THR A 86 -13.43 -3.34 6.76
C THR A 86 -13.44 -2.69 5.38
N SER A 87 -13.57 -3.46 4.30
CA SER A 87 -13.52 -2.93 2.94
C SER A 87 -14.77 -2.13 2.59
N LEU A 88 -14.58 -1.13 1.72
CA LEU A 88 -15.62 -0.18 1.32
C LEU A 88 -16.88 -0.89 0.82
N TRP A 89 -16.76 -1.89 -0.06
CA TRP A 89 -17.94 -2.62 -0.55
C TRP A 89 -18.69 -3.35 0.58
N THR A 90 -17.98 -4.07 1.44
CA THR A 90 -18.61 -4.85 2.53
C THR A 90 -19.36 -3.94 3.51
N VAL A 91 -18.77 -2.80 3.89
CA VAL A 91 -19.39 -1.83 4.79
C VAL A 91 -20.58 -1.14 4.13
N TYR A 92 -20.45 -0.73 2.87
CA TYR A 92 -21.54 -0.14 2.10
C TYR A 92 -22.73 -1.10 1.92
N ASN A 93 -22.45 -2.37 1.61
CA ASN A 93 -23.47 -3.40 1.46
C ASN A 93 -24.20 -3.74 2.77
N LYS A 94 -23.58 -3.46 3.93
CA LYS A 94 -24.21 -3.53 5.26
C LYS A 94 -25.11 -2.31 5.58
N GLY A 95 -25.27 -1.38 4.63
CA GLY A 95 -26.14 -0.20 4.77
C GLY A 95 -25.44 1.05 5.31
N VAL A 96 -24.13 1.00 5.55
CA VAL A 96 -23.38 2.16 6.04
C VAL A 96 -23.09 3.11 4.88
N ARG A 97 -23.44 4.39 5.05
CA ARG A 97 -23.22 5.45 4.03
C ARG A 97 -22.16 6.46 4.43
N ASN A 98 -21.88 6.61 5.72
CA ASN A 98 -20.73 7.38 6.18
C ASN A 98 -19.55 6.42 6.41
N TYR A 99 -18.55 6.49 5.54
CA TYR A 99 -17.37 5.62 5.59
C TYR A 99 -16.11 6.45 5.81
N TYR A 100 -15.53 6.34 7.01
CA TYR A 100 -14.38 7.15 7.44
C TYR A 100 -14.59 8.67 7.24
N GLY A 101 -15.79 9.17 7.50
CA GLY A 101 -16.14 10.59 7.31
C GLY A 101 -16.53 10.98 5.87
N ASN A 102 -16.49 10.05 4.93
CA ASN A 102 -16.95 10.25 3.56
C ASN A 102 -18.41 9.84 3.42
N GLU A 103 -19.27 10.74 2.96
CA GLU A 103 -20.66 10.41 2.63
C GLU A 103 -20.74 9.76 1.25
N LEU A 104 -21.33 8.57 1.19
CA LEU A 104 -21.51 7.79 -0.01
C LEU A 104 -22.95 7.87 -0.47
N SER A 105 -23.16 8.13 -1.76
CA SER A 105 -24.49 8.11 -2.37
C SER A 105 -25.10 6.71 -2.32
N ASP A 106 -26.42 6.63 -2.31
CA ASP A 106 -27.13 5.39 -2.54
C ASP A 106 -26.95 4.86 -3.97
N GLY A 107 -27.32 3.59 -4.16
CA GLY A 107 -27.30 2.92 -5.47
C GLY A 107 -25.93 2.48 -5.98
N LEU A 108 -24.83 2.68 -5.23
CA LEU A 108 -23.53 2.15 -5.60
C LEU A 108 -23.55 0.61 -5.68
N VAL A 109 -22.88 0.05 -6.69
CA VAL A 109 -22.72 -1.40 -6.88
C VAL A 109 -21.27 -1.84 -6.75
N LYS A 110 -21.04 -3.14 -6.58
CA LYS A 110 -19.69 -3.71 -6.42
C LYS A 110 -18.82 -3.42 -7.64
N ASN A 111 -17.58 -3.00 -7.41
CA ASN A 111 -16.57 -2.60 -8.39
C ASN A 111 -16.92 -1.34 -9.19
N GLN A 112 -17.91 -0.55 -8.77
CA GLN A 112 -18.21 0.73 -9.40
C GLN A 112 -17.11 1.76 -9.12
N LYS A 113 -16.77 2.57 -10.13
CA LYS A 113 -15.88 3.73 -9.97
C LYS A 113 -16.57 4.81 -9.13
N LEU A 114 -15.88 5.34 -8.13
CA LEU A 114 -16.36 6.45 -7.33
C LEU A 114 -16.34 7.76 -8.15
N PRO A 115 -17.27 8.71 -7.89
CA PRO A 115 -17.26 10.01 -8.56
C PRO A 115 -15.96 10.80 -8.31
N ALA A 116 -15.37 10.63 -7.13
CA ALA A 116 -14.09 11.19 -6.75
C ALA A 116 -13.32 10.17 -5.89
N ASN A 117 -11.98 10.28 -5.89
CA ASN A 117 -11.15 9.49 -4.99
C ASN A 117 -11.42 9.91 -3.55
N ILE A 118 -11.58 8.94 -2.65
CA ILE A 118 -11.77 9.19 -1.22
C ILE A 118 -10.57 8.70 -0.42
N LEU A 119 -10.22 9.43 0.64
CA LEU A 119 -9.20 9.05 1.60
C LEU A 119 -9.86 8.31 2.77
N THR A 120 -9.35 7.13 3.10
CA THR A 120 -9.87 6.29 4.18
C THR A 120 -8.70 5.88 5.07
N PRO A 121 -8.28 6.74 6.00
CA PRO A 121 -7.10 6.49 6.82
C PRO A 121 -7.38 5.37 7.83
N THR A 122 -6.42 4.46 8.00
CA THR A 122 -6.48 3.40 9.00
C THR A 122 -5.28 3.48 9.92
N THR A 123 -5.47 3.15 11.20
CA THR A 123 -4.35 3.04 12.13
C THR A 123 -3.56 1.78 11.83
N LYS A 124 -2.23 1.88 11.86
CA LYS A 124 -1.39 0.68 11.83
C LYS A 124 -1.48 -0.02 13.18
N ALA A 125 -1.85 -1.30 13.20
CA ALA A 125 -1.85 -2.09 14.43
C ALA A 125 -0.42 -2.13 15.01
N ALA A 126 -0.30 -2.07 16.34
CA ALA A 126 0.99 -1.99 17.03
C ALA A 126 1.82 -3.28 16.90
N ASP A 127 1.16 -4.41 16.59
CA ASP A 127 1.78 -5.73 16.56
C ASP A 127 1.65 -6.35 15.16
N HIS A 128 2.78 -6.42 14.44
CA HIS A 128 3.01 -7.32 13.30
C HIS A 128 4.50 -7.68 13.22
#